data_AF-A0A351VDG1-F1
#
_entry.id   AF-A0A351VDG1-F1
#
_cell.length_a   1.000
_cell.length_b   1.000
_cell.length_c   1.000
_cell.angle_alpha   90.00
_cell.angle_beta   90.00
_cell.angle_gamma   90.00
#
_symmetry.space_group_name_H-M   'P 1'
#
loop_
_entity.id
_entity.type
_entity.pdbx_description
1 polymer ?
#
loop_
_entity_poly.entity_id
_entity_poly.type
_entity_poly.pdbx_seq_one_letter_code
_entity_poly.pdbx_strand_id
1 'polypeptide(L)'
;MKNQVMLGRISSVDYKNGCADVVFPDADDEIKTELPFFSAEYQMPEINEIVVVIFQRHKNRSQGFILGPVFNSGNLPESSGKNVYFKRFSKEAYMKYDGDSKILEICAPKIKLIQEE
;
A
#
# COMPACT_ATOMS: atom_id res chain seq x y z
N MET A 1 -8.82 13.10 20.55
CA MET A 1 -8.06 12.06 19.83
C MET A 1 -6.57 12.13 20.18
N LYS A 2 -6.01 11.03 20.72
CA LYS A 2 -4.61 10.93 21.20
C LYS A 2 -3.61 10.44 20.16
N ASN A 3 -4.03 9.75 19.09
CA ASN A 3 -3.09 9.14 18.15
C ASN A 3 -3.08 9.87 16.81
N GLN A 4 -1.89 10.27 16.35
CA GLN A 4 -1.65 10.89 15.04
C GLN A 4 -1.48 9.84 13.93
N VAL A 5 -1.35 8.56 14.31
CA VAL A 5 -1.16 7.43 13.41
C VAL A 5 -2.14 6.34 13.83
N MET A 6 -2.91 5.81 12.89
CA MET A 6 -3.93 4.80 13.13
C MET A 6 -3.81 3.70 12.08
N LEU A 7 -4.14 2.46 12.46
CA LEU A 7 -4.40 1.38 11.52
C LEU A 7 -5.88 1.42 11.14
N GLY A 8 -6.15 1.39 9.84
CA GLY A 8 -7.50 1.36 9.30
C GLY A 8 -7.62 0.31 8.21
N ARG A 9 -8.85 0.02 7.81
CA ARG A 9 -9.18 -0.94 6.77
C ARG A 9 -9.76 -0.22 5.56
N ILE A 10 -9.24 -0.48 4.36
CA ILE A 10 -9.77 0.09 3.11
C ILE A 10 -11.22 -0.37 2.92
N SER A 11 -12.16 0.58 2.81
CA SER A 11 -13.56 0.30 2.52
C SER A 11 -13.94 0.56 1.06
N SER A 12 -13.29 1.52 0.40
CA SER A 12 -13.47 1.83 -1.01
C SER A 12 -12.18 2.42 -1.59
N VAL A 13 -12.00 2.37 -2.91
CA VAL A 13 -10.86 2.98 -3.61
C VAL A 13 -11.36 3.79 -4.79
N ASP A 14 -11.00 5.07 -4.84
CA ASP A 14 -11.15 5.94 -6.00
C ASP A 14 -9.85 5.92 -6.82
N TYR A 15 -9.80 5.00 -7.77
CA TYR A 15 -8.66 4.83 -8.68
C TYR A 15 -8.37 6.06 -9.54
N LYS A 16 -9.37 6.90 -9.81
CA LYS A 16 -9.25 8.07 -10.68
C LYS A 16 -8.61 9.23 -9.94
N ASN A 17 -9.01 9.45 -8.69
CA ASN A 17 -8.53 10.57 -7.88
C ASN A 17 -7.36 10.19 -6.95
N GLY A 18 -7.00 8.90 -6.86
CA GLY A 18 -5.86 8.45 -6.05
C GLY A 18 -6.12 8.57 -4.55
N CYS A 19 -7.34 8.27 -4.14
CA CYS A 19 -7.76 8.29 -2.74
C CYS A 19 -8.64 7.08 -2.38
N ALA A 20 -8.91 6.90 -1.10
CA ALA A 20 -9.74 5.81 -0.59
C ALA A 20 -10.51 6.22 0.67
N ASP A 21 -11.60 5.52 0.92
CA ASP A 21 -12.28 5.58 2.21
C ASP A 21 -11.71 4.50 3.14
N VAL A 22 -11.55 4.83 4.42
CA VAL A 22 -10.95 3.97 5.43
C VAL A 22 -11.86 3.88 6.66
N VAL A 23 -12.19 2.65 7.04
CA VAL A 23 -12.86 2.29 8.31
C VAL A 23 -11.82 2.15 9.42
N PHE A 24 -12.11 2.69 10.59
CA PHE A 24 -11.29 2.53 11.80
C PHE A 24 -12.05 1.74 12.87
N PRO A 25 -11.86 0.40 12.96
CA PRO A 25 -12.61 -0.43 13.90
C PRO A 25 -12.41 -0.04 15.37
N ASP A 26 -11.20 0.43 15.72
CA ASP A 26 -10.86 0.89 17.07
C ASP A 26 -11.44 2.27 17.42
N ALA A 27 -12.18 2.89 16.49
CA ALA A 27 -12.83 4.19 16.63
C ALA A 27 -14.31 4.10 16.24
N ASP A 28 -15.03 3.13 16.81
CA ASP A 28 -16.47 2.90 16.59
C ASP A 28 -16.85 2.75 15.11
N ASP A 29 -15.98 2.06 14.35
CA ASP A 29 -16.10 1.89 12.88
C ASP A 29 -16.23 3.22 12.11
N GLU A 30 -15.63 4.31 12.62
CA GLU A 30 -15.62 5.60 11.93
C GLU A 30 -15.03 5.47 10.52
N ILE A 31 -15.72 6.06 9.53
CA ILE A 31 -15.26 6.14 8.14
C ILE A 31 -14.64 7.51 7.90
N LYS A 32 -13.40 7.54 7.43
CA LYS A 32 -12.79 8.75 6.85
C LYS A 32 -12.75 8.61 5.34
N THR A 33 -13.30 9.59 4.64
CA THR A 33 -13.48 9.55 3.20
C THR A 33 -12.38 10.30 2.46
N GLU A 34 -12.16 9.91 1.19
CA GLU A 34 -11.27 10.60 0.25
C GLU A 34 -9.83 10.84 0.77
N LEU A 35 -9.31 9.91 1.57
CA LEU A 35 -7.93 10.02 2.06
C LEU A 35 -6.94 9.72 0.93
N PRO A 36 -6.03 10.65 0.60
CA PRO A 36 -5.10 10.46 -0.51
C PRO A 36 -3.99 9.46 -0.19
N PHE A 37 -3.51 8.77 -1.23
CA PHE A 37 -2.26 8.00 -1.22
C PHE A 37 -1.05 8.90 -1.54
N PHE A 38 0.16 8.42 -1.24
CA PHE A 38 1.36 9.03 -1.80
C PHE A 38 1.50 8.74 -3.29
N SER A 39 1.98 9.74 -4.04
CA SER A 39 2.14 9.66 -5.49
C SER A 39 3.52 9.17 -5.94
N ALA A 40 4.31 8.58 -5.03
CA ALA A 40 5.62 8.03 -5.40
C ALA A 40 5.46 6.86 -6.38
N GLU A 41 4.39 6.07 -6.22
CA GLU A 41 4.06 4.93 -7.06
C GLU A 41 2.54 4.78 -7.17
N TYR A 42 2.03 4.39 -8.34
CA TYR A 42 0.63 4.01 -8.48
C TYR A 42 0.46 2.52 -8.15
N GLN A 43 0.28 2.24 -6.85
CA GLN A 43 0.02 0.90 -6.34
C GLN A 43 -1.13 0.98 -5.33
N MET A 44 -2.34 0.78 -5.83
CA MET A 44 -3.55 0.91 -5.01
C MET A 44 -3.79 -0.39 -4.21
N PRO A 45 -4.15 -0.29 -2.93
CA PRO A 45 -4.47 -1.45 -2.09
C PRO A 45 -5.79 -2.11 -2.48
N GLU A 46 -6.01 -3.33 -2.03
CA GLU A 46 -7.29 -4.03 -2.17
C GLU A 46 -8.29 -3.62 -1.07
N ILE A 47 -9.59 -3.78 -1.35
CA ILE A 47 -10.63 -3.60 -0.33
C ILE A 47 -10.38 -4.61 0.80
N ASN A 48 -10.56 -4.16 2.04
CA ASN A 48 -10.26 -4.87 3.29
C ASN A 48 -8.79 -4.97 3.68
N GLU A 49 -7.85 -4.42 2.90
CA GLU A 49 -6.45 -4.36 3.36
C GLU A 49 -6.28 -3.41 4.54
N ILE A 50 -5.38 -3.79 5.45
CA ILE A 50 -5.00 -2.97 6.60
C ILE A 50 -3.89 -1.99 6.18
N VAL A 51 -4.16 -0.71 6.37
CA VAL A 51 -3.27 0.39 6.01
C VAL A 51 -2.97 1.26 7.22
N VAL A 52 -1.81 1.93 7.18
CA VAL A 52 -1.50 2.99 8.15
C VAL A 52 -1.98 4.33 7.61
N VAL A 53 -2.67 5.09 8.45
CA VAL A 53 -3.12 6.46 8.16
C VAL A 53 -2.49 7.42 9.15
N ILE A 54 -1.86 8.49 8.63
CA ILE A 54 -1.36 9.60 9.45
C ILE A 54 -2.34 10.77 9.36
N PHE A 55 -2.74 11.32 10.51
CA PHE A 55 -3.60 12.48 10.60
C PHE A 55 -2.83 13.74 10.99
N GLN A 56 -3.03 14.82 10.23
CA GLN A 56 -2.56 16.15 10.59
C GLN A 56 -3.42 16.73 11.71
N ARG A 57 -2.77 17.36 12.70
CA ARG A 57 -3.45 18.17 13.71
C ARG A 57 -3.49 19.63 13.27
N HIS A 58 -4.58 20.06 12.65
CA HIS A 58 -4.87 21.48 12.49
C HIS A 58 -6.27 21.86 12.96
N LYS A 59 -6.35 23.10 13.46
CA LYS A 59 -7.33 23.69 14.40
C LYS A 59 -8.83 23.47 14.16
N ASN A 60 -9.29 22.80 13.10
CA ASN A 60 -10.66 22.32 12.88
C ASN A 60 -10.77 21.38 11.65
N ARG A 61 -9.67 20.77 11.19
CA ARG A 61 -9.65 19.85 10.04
C ARG A 61 -8.69 18.69 10.32
N SER A 62 -9.23 17.48 10.37
CA SER A 62 -8.43 16.25 10.38
C SER A 62 -8.23 15.79 8.93
N GLN A 63 -7.19 16.30 8.27
CA GLN A 63 -6.76 15.72 6.99
C GLN A 63 -5.86 14.53 7.29
N GLY A 64 -6.16 13.37 6.70
CA GLY A 64 -5.36 12.16 6.80
C GLY A 64 -4.64 11.84 5.49
N PHE A 65 -3.60 11.02 5.56
CA PHE A 65 -2.87 10.48 4.41
C PHE A 65 -2.66 8.99 4.62
N ILE A 66 -2.91 8.19 3.58
CA ILE A 66 -2.65 6.75 3.62
C ILE A 66 -1.17 6.53 3.28
N LEU A 67 -0.42 5.93 4.21
CA LEU A 67 0.96 5.52 3.96
C LEU A 67 1.02 4.30 3.03
N GLY A 68 0.07 3.37 3.22
CA GLY A 68 -0.04 2.13 2.46
C GLY A 68 -0.26 0.90 3.35
N PRO A 69 -0.35 -0.29 2.73
CA PRO A 69 -0.47 -1.56 3.43
C PRO A 69 0.72 -1.86 4.33
N VAL A 70 0.48 -2.59 5.42
CA VAL A 70 1.53 -3.08 6.32
C VAL A 70 1.51 -4.59 6.42
N PHE A 71 2.67 -5.20 6.66
CA PHE A 71 2.74 -6.61 6.99
C PHE A 71 2.04 -6.89 8.32
N ASN A 72 1.22 -7.93 8.32
CA ASN A 72 0.44 -8.37 9.47
C ASN A 72 0.08 -9.85 9.31
N SER A 73 -0.69 -10.43 10.24
CA SER A 73 -1.06 -11.85 10.20
C SER A 73 -1.86 -12.26 8.95
N GLY A 74 -2.56 -11.33 8.31
CA GLY A 74 -3.30 -11.54 7.06
C GLY A 74 -2.57 -11.06 5.80
N ASN A 75 -1.45 -10.35 5.93
CA ASN A 75 -0.62 -9.86 4.82
C ASN A 75 0.85 -10.14 5.15
N LEU A 76 1.30 -11.37 4.89
CA LEU A 76 2.68 -11.78 5.13
C LEU A 76 3.56 -11.49 3.91
N PRO A 77 4.88 -11.30 4.07
CA PRO A 77 5.79 -11.19 2.94
C PRO A 77 5.74 -12.45 2.07
N GLU A 78 5.50 -12.28 0.76
CA GLU A 78 5.49 -13.39 -0.20
C GLU A 78 6.89 -13.98 -0.44
N SER A 79 7.91 -13.14 -0.34
CA SER A 79 9.31 -13.54 -0.37
C SER A 79 10.05 -12.77 0.71
N SER A 80 10.87 -13.47 1.49
CA SER A 80 11.60 -12.89 2.62
C SER A 80 13.00 -13.47 2.72
N GLY A 81 13.90 -12.70 3.31
CA GLY A 81 15.31 -13.04 3.46
C GLY A 81 16.14 -11.78 3.61
N LYS A 82 17.30 -11.87 4.28
CA LYS A 82 18.16 -10.71 4.54
C LYS A 82 18.59 -9.98 3.25
N ASN A 83 18.80 -10.75 2.18
CA ASN A 83 19.30 -10.26 0.89
C ASN A 83 18.24 -10.30 -0.22
N VAL A 84 16.95 -10.37 0.13
CA VAL A 84 15.84 -10.47 -0.82
C VAL A 84 15.14 -9.13 -0.97
N TYR A 85 14.97 -8.67 -2.20
CA TYR A 85 14.01 -7.63 -2.57
C TYR A 85 12.87 -8.27 -3.35
N PHE A 86 11.63 -7.95 -3.01
CA PHE A 86 10.46 -8.47 -3.70
C PHE A 86 9.43 -7.36 -3.91
N LYS A 87 8.93 -7.26 -5.15
CA LYS A 87 7.87 -6.34 -5.53
C LYS A 87 6.81 -7.07 -6.35
N ARG A 88 5.62 -7.18 -5.78
CA ARG A 88 4.41 -7.65 -6.45
C ARG A 88 3.81 -6.51 -7.26
N PHE A 89 3.58 -6.73 -8.55
CA PHE A 89 2.86 -5.77 -9.41
C PHE A 89 1.38 -6.15 -9.55
N SER A 90 1.10 -7.45 -9.63
CA SER A 90 -0.25 -8.03 -9.66
C SER A 90 -0.19 -9.51 -9.30
N LYS A 91 -1.34 -10.18 -9.22
CA LYS A 91 -1.40 -11.63 -8.99
C LYS A 91 -0.52 -12.45 -9.95
N GLU A 92 -0.28 -11.95 -11.16
CA GLU A 92 0.48 -12.64 -12.21
C GLU A 92 1.86 -12.04 -12.49
N ALA A 93 2.21 -10.90 -11.87
CA ALA A 93 3.44 -10.20 -12.17
C ALA A 93 4.21 -9.76 -10.91
N TYR A 94 5.51 -10.00 -10.89
CA TYR A 94 6.41 -9.58 -9.82
C TYR A 94 7.84 -9.37 -10.31
N MET A 95 8.62 -8.70 -9.49
CA MET A 95 10.08 -8.61 -9.59
C MET A 95 10.70 -9.08 -8.27
N LYS A 96 11.71 -9.93 -8.36
CA LYS A 96 12.44 -10.44 -7.20
C LYS A 96 13.94 -10.37 -7.46
N TYR A 97 14.68 -9.83 -6.51
CA TYR A 97 16.14 -9.91 -6.52
C TYR A 97 16.61 -10.67 -5.28
N ASP A 98 17.49 -11.64 -5.50
CA ASP A 98 18.14 -12.42 -4.46
C ASP A 98 19.64 -12.15 -4.49
N GLY A 99 20.17 -11.52 -3.45
CA GLY A 99 21.57 -11.12 -3.37
C GLY A 99 22.56 -12.25 -3.10
N ASP A 100 22.10 -13.40 -2.60
CA ASP A 100 22.95 -14.57 -2.36
C ASP A 100 23.27 -15.27 -3.68
N SER A 101 22.25 -15.48 -4.51
CA SER A 101 22.37 -16.03 -5.86
C SER A 101 22.74 -15.00 -6.92
N LYS A 102 22.54 -13.71 -6.62
CA LYS A 102 22.71 -12.56 -7.53
C LYS A 102 21.78 -12.60 -8.75
N ILE A 103 20.60 -13.19 -8.61
CA ILE A 103 19.62 -13.33 -9.69
C ILE A 103 18.52 -12.28 -9.54
N LEU A 104 18.22 -11.58 -10.65
CA LEU A 104 17.02 -10.76 -10.80
C LEU A 104 15.99 -11.54 -11.63
N GLU A 105 14.86 -11.87 -11.01
CA GLU A 105 13.70 -12.50 -11.65
C GLU A 105 12.67 -11.42 -11.97
N ILE A 106 12.26 -11.33 -13.23
CA ILE A 106 11.11 -10.55 -13.67
C ILE A 106 10.10 -11.55 -14.23
N CYS A 107 8.96 -11.66 -13.57
CA CYS A 107 7.90 -12.59 -13.94
C CYS A 107 6.65 -11.80 -14.34
N ALA A 108 6.13 -12.09 -15.53
CA ALA A 108 4.82 -11.62 -16.02
C ALA A 108 4.39 -12.51 -17.19
N PRO A 109 3.09 -12.56 -17.54
CA PRO A 109 2.62 -13.29 -18.73
C PRO A 109 3.28 -12.82 -20.03
N LYS A 110 3.61 -11.52 -20.13
CA LYS A 110 4.31 -10.91 -21.25
C LYS A 110 5.19 -9.78 -20.76
N ILE A 111 6.46 -9.80 -21.15
CA ILE A 111 7.44 -8.76 -20.82
C ILE A 111 7.83 -8.04 -22.12
N LYS A 112 7.71 -6.71 -22.13
CA LYS A 112 8.20 -5.84 -23.20
C LYS A 112 9.23 -4.90 -22.60
N LEU A 113 10.48 -5.04 -23.03
CA LEU A 113 11.54 -4.06 -22.72
C LEU A 113 11.46 -2.94 -23.76
N ILE A 114 11.37 -1.70 -23.29
CA ILE A 114 11.37 -0.51 -24.15
C ILE A 114 12.70 0.17 -23.91
N GLN A 115 13.44 0.42 -24.98
CA GLN A 115 14.61 1.28 -24.97
C GLN A 115 14.20 2.58 -25.65
N GLU A 116 14.35 3.70 -24.95
CA GLU A 116 14.24 5.02 -25.56
C GLU A 116 15.53 5.30 -26.33
N GLU A 117 15.41 5.85 -27.54
CA GLU A 117 16.55 6.31 -28.36
C GLU A 117 17.13 7.62 -27.82
#